data_AF-A0AA36M874-F1
#
_entry.id   AF-A0AA36M874-F1
#
_cell.length_a   1.000
_cell.length_b   1.000
_cell.length_c   1.000
_cell.angle_alpha   90.00
_cell.angle_beta   90.00
_cell.angle_gamma   90.00
#
_symmetry.space_group_name_H-M   'P 1'
#
loop_
_entity.id
_entity.type
_entity.pdbx_description
1 polymer ?
#
loop_
_entity_poly.entity_id
_entity_poly.type
_entity_poly.pdbx_seq_one_letter_code
_entity_poly.pdbx_strand_id
1 'polypeptide(L)'
;MNIHTAFDSLPAGNPMKSDFAVVRCKDGKQTWDGILMSVVRRNDQELLKHDSMKSPDGSGLNVYFLGFDSLSQMSFRRKLPKSVKVLEEVLDAVVLNGYNIVGDGTPQAFIPILTASTEEELPLTRKRFKNANYVDDVYPFIWSNFSSAGYVTLYGEDAFGIGTFTYRLKGFRNQPTDHYLRTIFEDYEKKGGNCLGSEPLHKTWFRYSREFMQVYKDMPRFLLMHQYRLSHDDINLVEVEDEDLASTLLEMHRSGEFFHYNAVRLVC
;
A
#
# COMPACT_ATOMS: atom_id res chain seq x y z
N MET A 1 4.42 2.17 19.96
CA MET A 1 4.16 3.58 20.30
C MET A 1 4.50 4.40 19.07
N ASN A 2 3.52 5.04 18.45
CA ASN A 2 3.78 5.97 17.35
C ASN A 2 4.49 7.19 17.93
N ILE A 3 5.72 7.45 17.50
CA ILE A 3 6.45 8.65 17.92
C ILE A 3 5.96 9.80 17.06
N HIS A 4 5.03 10.58 17.59
CA HIS A 4 4.60 11.82 16.94
C HIS A 4 5.64 12.90 17.20
N THR A 5 6.26 13.41 16.15
CA THR A 5 7.13 14.59 16.25
C THR A 5 6.28 15.83 16.04
N ALA A 6 5.96 16.55 17.12
CA ALA A 6 5.23 17.80 17.02
C ALA A 6 6.05 18.85 16.23
N PHE A 7 5.36 19.65 15.44
CA PHE A 7 5.93 20.84 14.80
C PHE A 7 4.87 21.95 14.78
N ASP A 8 5.29 23.18 15.08
CA ASP A 8 4.38 24.30 15.28
C ASP A 8 4.09 25.10 13.99
N SER A 9 4.87 24.85 12.93
CA SER A 9 4.64 25.45 11.62
C SER A 9 5.18 24.56 10.49
N LEU A 10 4.49 24.54 9.35
CA LEU A 10 5.02 24.13 8.05
C LEU A 10 5.35 25.43 7.30
N PRO A 11 6.63 25.84 7.22
CA PRO A 11 6.98 27.02 6.45
C PRO A 11 6.56 26.80 5.01
N ALA A 12 5.93 27.81 4.40
CA ALA A 12 5.51 27.74 3.01
C ALA A 12 6.71 27.35 2.12
N GLY A 13 6.55 26.30 1.32
CA GLY A 13 7.60 25.79 0.42
C GLY A 13 8.52 24.71 1.00
N ASN A 14 8.40 24.36 2.29
CA ASN A 14 9.14 23.23 2.86
C ASN A 14 8.34 21.92 2.78
N PRO A 15 9.00 20.78 2.50
CA PRO A 15 8.35 19.47 2.51
C PRO A 15 7.91 19.07 3.92
N MET A 16 6.90 18.21 4.01
CA MET A 16 6.50 17.57 5.26
C MET A 16 7.68 16.77 5.86
N LYS A 17 7.72 16.62 7.19
CA LYS A 17 8.77 15.85 7.88
C LYS A 17 8.61 14.34 7.77
N SER A 18 7.40 13.90 7.47
CA SER A 18 6.98 12.50 7.34
C SER A 18 5.84 12.43 6.34
N ASP A 19 5.55 11.24 5.83
CA ASP A 19 4.48 11.05 4.83
C ASP A 19 3.09 11.53 5.30
N PHE A 20 2.91 11.55 6.62
CA PHE A 20 1.64 11.90 7.23
C PHE A 20 1.81 13.01 8.26
N ALA A 21 0.82 13.87 8.36
CA ALA A 21 0.71 14.87 9.41
C ALA A 21 -0.75 15.01 9.85
N VAL A 22 -0.99 15.06 11.16
CA VAL A 22 -2.26 15.54 11.70
C VAL A 22 -2.13 17.05 11.85
N VAL A 23 -2.97 17.79 11.15
CA VAL A 23 -2.89 19.25 11.07
C VAL A 23 -4.13 19.87 11.68
N ARG A 24 -3.91 20.89 12.51
CA ARG A 24 -4.94 21.77 13.08
C ARG A 24 -4.68 23.19 12.62
N CYS A 25 -5.55 23.72 11.77
CA CYS A 25 -5.50 25.10 11.32
C CYS A 25 -6.53 25.92 12.11
N LYS A 26 -6.14 27.11 12.57
CA LYS A 26 -7.06 28.06 13.23
C LYS A 26 -7.03 29.39 12.50
N ASP A 27 -8.20 29.86 12.10
CA ASP A 27 -8.40 31.20 11.54
C ASP A 27 -9.50 31.92 12.34
N GLY A 28 -9.07 32.83 13.22
CA GLY A 28 -9.94 33.47 14.20
C GLY A 28 -10.67 32.45 15.09
N LYS A 29 -11.99 32.32 14.90
CA LYS A 29 -12.85 31.35 15.61
C LYS A 29 -13.02 30.02 14.86
N GLN A 30 -12.63 29.96 13.59
CA GLN A 30 -12.74 28.74 12.80
C GLN A 30 -11.56 27.83 13.10
N THR A 31 -11.83 26.54 13.22
CA THR A 31 -10.81 25.50 13.37
C THR A 31 -11.06 24.42 12.34
N TRP A 32 -10.01 24.01 11.64
CA TRP A 32 -10.01 22.86 10.75
C TRP A 32 -9.02 21.83 11.28
N ASP A 33 -9.45 20.58 11.38
CA ASP A 33 -8.63 19.45 11.81
C ASP A 33 -8.63 18.39 10.70
N GLY A 34 -7.45 18.00 10.23
CA GLY A 34 -7.32 17.06 9.13
C GLY A 34 -6.10 16.17 9.25
N ILE A 35 -6.06 15.16 8.39
CA ILE A 35 -4.84 14.41 8.10
C ILE A 35 -4.35 14.91 6.75
N LEU A 36 -3.04 15.11 6.61
CA LEU A 36 -2.37 15.27 5.34
C LEU A 36 -1.59 13.99 5.05
N MET A 37 -1.65 13.55 3.80
CA MET A 37 -0.99 12.34 3.31
C MET A 37 -0.33 12.65 1.98
N SER A 38 0.99 12.53 1.94
CA SER A 38 1.83 12.73 0.75
C SER A 38 3.17 12.01 0.92
N VAL A 39 3.85 11.64 -0.17
CA VAL A 39 5.13 10.93 -0.05
C VAL A 39 6.28 11.91 0.20
N VAL A 40 6.98 11.73 1.31
CA VAL A 40 8.20 12.47 1.64
C VAL A 40 9.41 11.62 1.26
N ARG A 41 10.22 12.09 0.30
CA ARG A 41 11.44 11.37 -0.11
C ARG A 41 12.36 11.21 1.10
N ARG A 42 12.70 9.95 1.42
CA ARG A 42 13.70 9.62 2.43
C ARG A 42 15.09 9.88 1.88
N ASN A 43 16.06 10.09 2.78
CA ASN A 43 17.44 10.32 2.38
C ASN A 43 18.00 9.08 1.68
N ASP A 44 18.55 9.23 0.48
CA ASP A 44 19.13 8.14 -0.31
C ASP A 44 20.23 7.37 0.47
N GLN A 45 21.01 8.05 1.32
CA GLN A 45 21.98 7.38 2.19
C GLN A 45 21.31 6.49 3.25
N GLU A 46 20.11 6.84 3.72
CA GLU A 46 19.36 5.99 4.65
C GLU A 46 18.78 4.77 3.94
N LEU A 47 18.30 4.94 2.70
CA LEU A 47 17.75 3.87 1.88
C LEU A 47 18.84 2.88 1.44
N LEU A 48 20.05 3.35 1.16
CA LEU A 48 21.16 2.55 0.63
C LEU A 48 22.11 2.00 1.71
N LYS A 49 21.86 2.25 3.00
CA LYS A 49 22.71 1.81 4.13
C LYS A 49 22.90 0.28 4.22
N HIS A 50 22.02 -0.50 3.61
CA HIS A 50 22.05 -1.95 3.62
C HIS A 50 22.86 -2.53 2.45
N ASP A 51 24.19 -2.30 2.36
CA ASP A 51 25.11 -2.91 1.37
C ASP A 51 24.43 -3.26 0.03
N SER A 52 23.66 -2.29 -0.49
CA SER A 52 22.59 -2.57 -1.43
C SER A 52 23.21 -2.71 -2.81
N MET A 53 23.62 -3.92 -3.14
CA MET A 53 24.20 -4.21 -4.42
C MET A 53 23.06 -4.35 -5.40
N LYS A 54 23.03 -3.47 -6.41
CA LYS A 54 22.22 -3.71 -7.61
C LYS A 54 22.59 -5.09 -8.11
N SER A 55 21.62 -6.02 -8.05
CA SER A 55 21.85 -7.36 -8.58
C SER A 55 22.27 -7.21 -10.05
N PRO A 56 23.43 -7.76 -10.45
CA PRO A 56 23.87 -7.71 -11.85
C PRO A 56 22.84 -8.30 -12.81
N ASP A 57 22.05 -9.26 -12.32
CA ASP A 57 20.99 -9.96 -13.06
C ASP A 57 19.59 -9.36 -12.79
N GLY A 58 19.50 -8.27 -12.03
CA GLY A 58 18.26 -7.59 -11.71
C GLY A 58 17.68 -6.89 -12.93
N SER A 59 16.45 -7.22 -13.29
CA SER A 59 15.74 -6.58 -14.41
C SER A 59 15.50 -5.08 -14.22
N GLY A 60 15.65 -4.57 -12.99
CA GLY A 60 15.34 -3.20 -12.62
C GLY A 60 13.84 -2.88 -12.70
N LEU A 61 12.98 -3.90 -12.85
CA LEU A 61 11.53 -3.69 -12.94
C LEU A 61 10.99 -3.20 -11.61
N ASN A 62 10.24 -2.11 -11.60
CA ASN A 62 9.41 -1.75 -10.46
C ASN A 62 8.22 -2.70 -10.36
N VAL A 63 7.73 -2.82 -9.14
CA VAL A 63 6.69 -3.75 -8.77
C VAL A 63 5.56 -2.95 -8.13
N TYR A 64 4.39 -2.97 -8.77
CA TYR A 64 3.19 -2.25 -8.33
C TYR A 64 2.09 -3.26 -8.02
N PHE A 65 1.87 -3.52 -6.73
CA PHE A 65 0.72 -4.28 -6.25
C PHE A 65 -0.37 -3.36 -5.77
N LEU A 66 -1.55 -3.47 -6.38
CA LEU A 66 -2.79 -2.88 -5.89
C LEU A 66 -3.80 -4.01 -5.69
N GLY A 67 -4.24 -4.19 -4.45
CA GLY A 67 -5.16 -5.26 -4.08
C GLY A 67 -6.45 -4.73 -3.51
N PHE A 68 -7.54 -5.45 -3.72
CA PHE A 68 -8.88 -5.11 -3.22
C PHE A 68 -9.40 -6.26 -2.39
N ASP A 69 -9.72 -5.99 -1.12
CA ASP A 69 -10.16 -7.03 -0.19
C ASP A 69 -11.53 -7.58 -0.59
N SER A 70 -11.75 -8.87 -0.35
CA SER A 70 -13.05 -9.52 -0.51
C SER A 70 -13.67 -9.47 -1.93
N LEU A 71 -12.87 -9.20 -2.98
CA LEU A 71 -13.35 -9.20 -4.36
C LEU A 71 -12.89 -10.42 -5.15
N SER A 72 -13.83 -11.28 -5.55
CA SER A 72 -13.53 -12.25 -6.61
C SER A 72 -13.24 -11.56 -7.95
N GLN A 73 -12.52 -12.23 -8.85
CA GLN A 73 -12.31 -11.76 -10.23
C GLN A 73 -13.63 -11.36 -10.92
N MET A 74 -14.69 -12.15 -10.72
CA MET A 74 -16.01 -11.87 -11.30
C MET A 74 -16.68 -10.65 -10.69
N SER A 75 -16.51 -10.46 -9.37
CA SER A 75 -17.00 -9.28 -8.67
C SER A 75 -16.27 -8.02 -9.15
N PHE A 76 -14.94 -8.07 -9.25
CA PHE A 76 -14.13 -6.97 -9.80
C PHE A 76 -14.60 -6.60 -11.20
N ARG A 77 -14.75 -7.59 -12.10
CA ARG A 77 -15.26 -7.37 -13.47
C ARG A 77 -16.63 -6.71 -13.53
N ARG A 78 -17.54 -7.09 -12.63
CA ARG A 78 -18.92 -6.55 -12.59
C ARG A 78 -18.99 -5.16 -11.96
N LYS A 79 -18.19 -4.92 -10.92
CA LYS A 79 -18.26 -3.70 -10.09
C LYS A 79 -17.34 -2.58 -10.56
N LEU A 80 -16.27 -2.92 -11.28
CA LEU A 80 -15.27 -1.98 -11.78
C LEU A 80 -15.09 -2.09 -13.32
N PRO A 81 -16.18 -2.00 -14.11
CA PRO A 81 -16.12 -2.26 -15.56
C PRO A 81 -15.25 -1.24 -16.32
N LYS A 82 -15.20 0.04 -15.89
CA LYS A 82 -14.33 1.05 -16.55
C LYS A 82 -12.86 0.70 -16.31
N SER A 83 -12.52 0.29 -15.09
CA SER A 83 -11.16 -0.11 -14.72
C SER A 83 -10.72 -1.37 -15.47
N VAL A 84 -11.60 -2.36 -15.59
CA VAL A 84 -11.37 -3.59 -16.38
C VAL A 84 -11.09 -3.25 -17.83
N LYS A 85 -11.85 -2.30 -18.42
CA LYS A 85 -11.63 -1.85 -19.79
C LYS A 85 -10.24 -1.24 -19.97
N VAL A 86 -9.79 -0.40 -19.04
CA VAL A 86 -8.43 0.17 -19.08
C VAL A 86 -7.37 -0.93 -19.00
N LEU A 87 -7.55 -1.90 -18.11
CA LEU A 87 -6.60 -3.01 -17.95
C LEU A 87 -6.48 -3.86 -19.21
N GLU A 88 -7.61 -4.26 -19.79
CA GLU A 88 -7.63 -5.23 -20.89
C GLU A 88 -7.42 -4.58 -22.26
N GLU A 89 -7.97 -3.38 -22.49
CA GLU A 89 -7.93 -2.75 -23.81
C GLU A 89 -6.80 -1.72 -23.96
N VAL A 90 -6.33 -1.10 -22.86
CA VAL A 90 -5.32 -0.02 -22.91
C VAL A 90 -3.97 -0.49 -22.40
N LEU A 91 -3.95 -1.18 -21.25
CA LEU A 91 -2.72 -1.70 -20.65
C LEU A 91 -2.28 -3.05 -21.23
N ASP A 92 -3.15 -3.71 -22.01
CA ASP A 92 -2.93 -5.08 -22.53
C ASP A 92 -2.54 -6.06 -21.40
N ALA A 93 -3.23 -5.96 -20.27
CA ALA A 93 -2.90 -6.71 -19.07
C ALA A 93 -3.22 -8.20 -19.22
N VAL A 94 -2.32 -9.06 -18.72
CA VAL A 94 -2.54 -10.51 -18.70
C VAL A 94 -3.47 -10.89 -17.55
N VAL A 95 -4.63 -11.45 -17.90
CA VAL A 95 -5.61 -11.94 -16.94
C VAL A 95 -5.29 -13.38 -16.53
N LEU A 96 -5.00 -13.59 -15.24
CA LEU A 96 -4.67 -14.90 -14.68
C LEU A 96 -5.93 -15.67 -14.27
N ASN A 97 -6.69 -16.20 -15.24
CA ASN A 97 -7.97 -16.90 -14.98
C ASN A 97 -7.87 -18.15 -14.07
N GLY A 98 -6.68 -18.74 -13.93
CA GLY A 98 -6.44 -19.89 -13.06
C GLY A 98 -5.91 -19.53 -11.66
N TYR A 99 -5.70 -18.23 -11.39
CA TYR A 99 -5.17 -17.79 -10.11
C TYR A 99 -6.18 -18.00 -8.99
N ASN A 100 -5.73 -18.58 -7.88
CA ASN A 100 -6.53 -18.82 -6.69
C ASN A 100 -5.69 -18.58 -5.44
N ILE A 101 -6.36 -18.22 -4.35
CA ILE A 101 -5.76 -18.13 -3.01
C ILE A 101 -5.62 -19.53 -2.41
N VAL A 102 -4.70 -19.70 -1.47
CA VAL A 102 -4.42 -21.02 -0.85
C VAL A 102 -5.06 -21.16 0.54
N GLY A 103 -6.16 -20.44 0.80
CA GLY A 103 -6.92 -20.55 2.03
C GLY A 103 -7.97 -19.46 2.22
N ASP A 104 -8.59 -19.42 3.40
CA ASP A 104 -9.81 -18.66 3.68
C ASP A 104 -9.53 -17.25 4.26
N GLY A 105 -8.88 -16.40 3.45
CA GLY A 105 -8.76 -14.98 3.75
C GLY A 105 -7.51 -14.30 3.20
N THR A 106 -7.44 -12.99 3.45
CA THR A 106 -6.37 -12.09 3.02
C THR A 106 -4.96 -12.55 3.41
N PRO A 107 -4.70 -13.07 4.63
CA PRO A 107 -3.38 -13.63 4.97
C PRO A 107 -3.01 -14.82 4.08
N GLN A 108 -3.95 -15.71 3.79
CA GLN A 108 -3.71 -16.87 2.93
C GLN A 108 -3.59 -16.50 1.45
N ALA A 109 -4.04 -15.31 1.04
CA ALA A 109 -3.73 -14.74 -0.26
C ALA A 109 -2.29 -14.16 -0.31
N PHE A 110 -1.92 -13.33 0.68
CA PHE A 110 -0.67 -12.57 0.64
C PHE A 110 0.55 -13.30 1.17
N ILE A 111 0.44 -14.15 2.19
CA ILE A 111 1.59 -14.89 2.74
C ILE A 111 2.31 -15.68 1.64
N PRO A 112 1.65 -16.49 0.80
CA PRO A 112 2.34 -17.22 -0.26
C PRO A 112 2.91 -16.32 -1.36
N ILE A 113 2.21 -15.24 -1.72
CA ILE A 113 2.73 -14.26 -2.69
C ILE A 113 4.04 -13.65 -2.19
N LEU A 114 4.10 -13.34 -0.90
CA LEU A 114 5.18 -12.55 -0.32
C LEU A 114 6.29 -13.39 0.30
N THR A 115 6.07 -14.67 0.57
CA THR A 115 7.05 -15.54 1.25
C THR A 115 7.38 -16.80 0.47
N ALA A 116 6.65 -17.07 -0.62
CA ALA A 116 6.67 -18.34 -1.34
C ALA A 116 6.34 -19.57 -0.48
N SER A 117 5.70 -19.39 0.68
CA SER A 117 5.27 -20.44 1.60
C SER A 117 3.84 -20.19 2.08
N THR A 118 3.11 -21.22 2.45
CA THR A 118 1.83 -21.11 3.14
C THR A 118 2.02 -20.71 4.61
N GLU A 119 0.97 -20.24 5.27
CA GLU A 119 1.03 -19.93 6.71
C GLU A 119 1.39 -21.18 7.56
N GLU A 120 1.02 -22.38 7.10
CA GLU A 120 1.26 -23.64 7.82
C GLU A 120 2.71 -24.13 7.74
N GLU A 121 3.42 -23.77 6.67
CA GLU A 121 4.84 -24.06 6.48
C GLU A 121 5.76 -23.12 7.26
N LEU A 122 5.23 -21.97 7.70
CA LEU A 122 5.98 -20.94 8.39
C LEU A 122 5.85 -21.05 9.92
N PRO A 123 6.82 -20.49 10.69
CA PRO A 123 6.74 -20.50 12.14
C PRO A 123 5.48 -19.82 12.68
N LEU A 124 5.00 -20.28 13.84
CA LEU A 124 3.75 -19.81 14.44
C LEU A 124 3.76 -18.30 14.72
N THR A 125 2.84 -17.55 14.07
CA THR A 125 2.66 -16.10 14.29
C THR A 125 1.23 -15.73 14.73
N ARG A 126 0.31 -16.69 14.82
CA ARG A 126 -1.09 -16.47 15.25
C ARG A 126 -1.16 -15.96 16.69
N LYS A 127 -1.63 -14.73 16.91
CA LYS A 127 -1.54 -14.03 18.21
C LYS A 127 -2.35 -14.67 19.35
N ARG A 128 -3.28 -15.59 19.02
CA ARG A 128 -4.02 -16.39 20.01
C ARG A 128 -3.13 -17.35 20.80
N PHE A 129 -1.94 -17.68 20.29
CA PHE A 129 -0.99 -18.54 20.97
C PHE A 129 0.06 -17.71 21.71
N LYS A 130 0.34 -18.08 22.96
CA LYS A 130 1.25 -17.33 23.85
C LYS A 130 2.69 -17.22 23.31
N ASN A 131 3.14 -18.23 22.58
CA ASN A 131 4.48 -18.34 22.01
C ASN A 131 4.57 -17.88 20.53
N ALA A 132 3.59 -17.12 20.04
CA ALA A 132 3.63 -16.60 18.67
C ALA A 132 4.82 -15.66 18.44
N ASN A 133 5.41 -15.73 17.26
CA ASN A 133 6.46 -14.83 16.77
C ASN A 133 5.84 -13.61 16.06
N TYR A 134 6.60 -12.51 15.97
CA TYR A 134 6.24 -11.41 15.07
C TYR A 134 6.57 -11.82 13.64
N VAL A 135 5.79 -11.36 12.65
CA VAL A 135 5.95 -11.84 11.28
C VAL A 135 7.29 -11.40 10.67
N ASP A 136 7.82 -10.22 11.02
CA ASP A 136 9.15 -9.75 10.60
C ASP A 136 10.31 -10.54 11.22
N ASP A 137 10.09 -11.22 12.35
CA ASP A 137 11.13 -12.04 12.98
C ASP A 137 11.32 -13.38 12.24
N VAL A 138 10.29 -13.89 11.53
CA VAL A 138 10.28 -15.29 11.05
C VAL A 138 9.80 -15.51 9.61
N TYR A 139 9.15 -14.55 8.96
CA TYR A 139 8.66 -14.72 7.58
C TYR A 139 9.67 -14.14 6.58
N PRO A 140 10.03 -14.89 5.51
CA PRO A 140 10.99 -14.44 4.51
C PRO A 140 10.30 -13.54 3.46
N PHE A 141 9.86 -12.36 3.87
CA PHE A 141 9.13 -11.46 2.98
C PHE A 141 9.97 -10.96 1.81
N ILE A 142 9.40 -11.01 0.60
CA ILE A 142 10.05 -10.65 -0.66
C ILE A 142 10.46 -9.18 -0.73
N TRP A 143 9.77 -8.29 -0.02
CA TRP A 143 10.15 -6.87 0.04
C TRP A 143 11.52 -6.68 0.71
N SER A 144 11.94 -7.57 1.60
CA SER A 144 13.29 -7.53 2.19
C SER A 144 14.35 -7.82 1.13
N ASN A 145 14.06 -8.71 0.18
CA ASN A 145 14.95 -8.99 -0.96
C ASN A 145 15.00 -7.78 -1.90
N PHE A 146 13.86 -7.15 -2.18
CA PHE A 146 13.81 -5.91 -2.98
C PHE A 146 14.60 -4.79 -2.31
N SER A 147 14.40 -4.56 -1.01
CA SER A 147 15.16 -3.57 -0.23
C SER A 147 16.67 -3.85 -0.30
N SER A 148 17.09 -5.09 -0.12
CA SER A 148 18.50 -5.50 -0.24
C SER A 148 19.07 -5.30 -1.65
N ALA A 149 18.23 -5.34 -2.69
CA ALA A 149 18.59 -5.06 -4.07
C ALA A 149 18.56 -3.55 -4.42
N GLY A 150 18.36 -2.67 -3.45
CA GLY A 150 18.35 -1.22 -3.62
C GLY A 150 17.01 -0.65 -4.07
N TYR A 151 15.90 -1.37 -3.88
CA TYR A 151 14.56 -0.85 -4.14
C TYR A 151 14.06 -0.04 -2.95
N VAL A 152 13.35 1.05 -3.24
CA VAL A 152 12.51 1.70 -2.23
C VAL A 152 11.22 0.91 -2.08
N THR A 153 10.87 0.60 -0.84
CA THR A 153 9.76 -0.29 -0.52
C THR A 153 8.59 0.44 0.16
N LEU A 154 7.37 0.09 -0.23
CA LEU A 154 6.14 0.61 0.37
C LEU A 154 5.19 -0.54 0.67
N TYR A 155 4.61 -0.52 1.88
CA TYR A 155 3.51 -1.39 2.26
C TYR A 155 2.40 -0.56 2.90
N GLY A 156 1.18 -0.67 2.39
CA GLY A 156 0.03 0.07 2.87
C GLY A 156 -1.23 -0.77 2.91
N GLU A 157 -1.96 -0.63 4.01
CA GLU A 157 -3.33 -1.10 4.16
C GLU A 157 -4.19 0.05 4.70
N ASP A 158 -5.40 0.21 4.16
CA ASP A 158 -6.33 1.28 4.56
C ASP A 158 -7.24 0.91 5.77
N ALA A 159 -6.89 -0.18 6.47
CA ALA A 159 -7.57 -0.66 7.67
C ALA A 159 -6.56 -1.11 8.73
N PHE A 160 -6.46 -0.34 9.81
CA PHE A 160 -5.62 -0.64 10.97
C PHE A 160 -6.17 -1.81 11.79
N GLY A 161 -7.48 -1.82 12.04
CA GLY A 161 -8.14 -2.80 12.93
C GLY A 161 -8.21 -4.22 12.37
N ILE A 162 -8.23 -4.36 11.04
CA ILE A 162 -8.40 -5.65 10.34
C ILE A 162 -7.27 -5.96 9.35
N GLY A 163 -6.14 -5.27 9.41
CA GLY A 163 -5.04 -5.47 8.45
C GLY A 163 -4.47 -6.91 8.45
N THR A 164 -4.01 -7.34 7.28
CA THR A 164 -3.57 -8.70 6.90
C THR A 164 -2.76 -9.38 8.01
N PHE A 165 -1.66 -8.76 8.44
CA PHE A 165 -0.73 -9.38 9.37
C PHE A 165 -0.99 -9.02 10.83
N THR A 166 -2.05 -8.27 11.15
CA THR A 166 -2.27 -7.73 12.50
C THR A 166 -3.62 -8.12 13.10
N TYR A 167 -4.58 -8.51 12.26
CA TYR A 167 -5.89 -8.96 12.73
C TYR A 167 -5.82 -10.31 13.45
N ARG A 168 -5.26 -11.36 12.80
CA ARG A 168 -5.12 -12.71 13.40
C ARG A 168 -3.69 -13.05 13.81
N LEU A 169 -2.70 -12.41 13.18
CA LEU A 169 -1.28 -12.63 13.47
C LEU A 169 -0.75 -11.57 14.45
N LYS A 170 0.42 -11.83 15.02
CA LYS A 170 1.04 -10.97 16.04
C LYS A 170 1.45 -9.59 15.50
N GLY A 171 1.50 -9.44 14.18
CA GLY A 171 1.93 -8.23 13.52
C GLY A 171 3.44 -8.13 13.42
N PHE A 172 3.86 -6.93 13.06
CA PHE A 172 5.26 -6.56 12.91
C PHE A 172 5.78 -5.97 14.22
N ARG A 173 7.00 -6.33 14.61
CA ARG A 173 7.72 -5.68 15.71
C ARG A 173 8.35 -4.37 15.22
N ASN A 174 8.93 -4.39 14.01
CA ASN A 174 9.59 -3.26 13.37
C ASN A 174 8.83 -2.85 12.10
N GLN A 175 9.12 -1.66 11.59
CA GLN A 175 8.54 -1.21 10.31
C GLN A 175 9.04 -2.12 9.16
N PRO A 176 8.16 -2.72 8.35
CA PRO A 176 8.56 -3.74 7.37
C PRO A 176 9.13 -3.20 6.05
N THR A 177 8.86 -1.93 5.72
CA THR A 177 9.20 -1.27 4.45
C THR A 177 9.60 0.18 4.68
N ASP A 178 10.21 0.84 3.69
CA ASP A 178 10.67 2.24 3.83
C ASP A 178 9.52 3.21 4.09
N HIS A 179 8.38 2.97 3.45
CA HIS A 179 7.11 3.66 3.65
C HIS A 179 6.06 2.69 4.19
N TYR A 180 5.41 3.03 5.31
CA TYR A 180 4.44 2.17 5.97
C TYR A 180 3.23 2.98 6.48
N LEU A 181 2.04 2.71 5.92
CA LEU A 181 0.85 3.54 6.16
C LEU A 181 0.12 3.20 7.46
N ARG A 182 0.48 2.11 8.15
CA ARG A 182 -0.31 1.62 9.29
C ARG A 182 -0.57 2.68 10.37
N THR A 183 0.43 3.50 10.69
CA THR A 183 0.33 4.49 11.77
C THR A 183 -0.72 5.55 11.48
N ILE A 184 -0.87 5.97 10.21
CA ILE A 184 -1.89 6.96 9.87
C ILE A 184 -3.30 6.37 9.89
N PHE A 185 -3.44 5.09 9.53
CA PHE A 185 -4.74 4.42 9.58
C PHE A 185 -5.22 4.14 11.00
N GLU A 186 -4.33 4.06 11.98
CA GLU A 186 -4.69 4.07 13.40
C GLU A 186 -5.38 5.38 13.81
N ASP A 187 -4.88 6.53 13.34
CA ASP A 187 -5.45 7.84 13.64
C ASP A 187 -6.69 8.15 12.80
N TYR A 188 -6.70 7.68 11.54
CA TYR A 188 -7.86 7.78 10.67
C TYR A 188 -9.05 7.01 11.23
N GLU A 189 -8.87 5.77 11.70
CA GLU A 189 -9.97 4.96 12.23
C GLU A 189 -10.62 5.58 13.48
N LYS A 190 -9.88 6.38 14.26
CA LYS A 190 -10.45 7.16 15.38
C LYS A 190 -11.41 8.25 14.90
N LYS A 191 -11.20 8.79 13.70
CA LYS A 191 -12.07 9.81 13.07
C LYS A 191 -13.23 9.17 12.29
N GLY A 192 -12.95 8.05 11.61
CA GLY A 192 -13.91 7.32 10.78
C GLY A 192 -14.34 8.08 9.51
N GLY A 193 -15.34 7.52 8.83
CA GLY A 193 -15.86 8.03 7.57
C GLY A 193 -15.24 7.37 6.33
N ASN A 194 -15.46 7.99 5.17
CA ASN A 194 -14.96 7.57 3.85
C ASN A 194 -14.10 8.66 3.18
N CYS A 195 -13.75 9.71 3.92
CA CYS A 195 -12.97 10.85 3.43
C CYS A 195 -11.80 11.15 4.35
N LEU A 196 -10.71 11.61 3.77
CA LEU A 196 -9.58 12.22 4.46
C LEU A 196 -9.69 13.74 4.28
N GLY A 197 -10.31 14.40 5.26
CA GLY A 197 -10.74 15.79 5.11
C GLY A 197 -11.89 15.90 4.10
N SER A 198 -11.72 16.71 3.05
CA SER A 198 -12.70 16.86 1.96
C SER A 198 -12.48 15.91 0.80
N GLU A 199 -11.39 15.14 0.78
CA GLU A 199 -11.04 14.21 -0.29
C GLU A 199 -11.54 12.79 0.05
N PRO A 200 -12.26 12.10 -0.86
CA PRO A 200 -12.55 10.68 -0.69
C PRO A 200 -11.28 9.86 -0.44
N LEU A 201 -11.36 8.87 0.45
CA LEU A 201 -10.19 8.11 0.90
C LEU A 201 -9.49 7.39 -0.26
N HIS A 202 -10.24 6.76 -1.16
CA HIS A 202 -9.69 6.02 -2.31
C HIS A 202 -8.93 6.93 -3.28
N LYS A 203 -9.36 8.18 -3.45
CA LYS A 203 -8.63 9.16 -4.26
C LYS A 203 -7.29 9.52 -3.61
N THR A 204 -7.30 9.73 -2.31
CA THR A 204 -6.07 9.99 -1.53
C THR A 204 -5.13 8.78 -1.62
N TRP A 205 -5.68 7.56 -1.57
CA TRP A 205 -4.97 6.29 -1.71
C TRP A 205 -4.24 6.17 -3.04
N PHE A 206 -4.95 6.40 -4.16
CA PHE A 206 -4.39 6.40 -5.51
C PHE A 206 -3.38 7.52 -5.73
N ARG A 207 -3.64 8.72 -5.19
CA ARG A 207 -2.69 9.84 -5.27
C ARG A 207 -1.39 9.49 -4.56
N TYR A 208 -1.46 8.92 -3.35
CA TYR A 208 -0.27 8.53 -2.59
C TYR A 208 0.55 7.45 -3.30
N SER A 209 -0.10 6.43 -3.88
CA SER A 209 0.61 5.39 -4.63
C SER A 209 1.32 5.94 -5.87
N ARG A 210 0.71 6.92 -6.55
CA ARG A 210 1.33 7.63 -7.69
C ARG A 210 2.46 8.55 -7.28
N GLU A 211 2.27 9.34 -6.23
CA GLU A 211 3.32 10.19 -5.67
C GLU A 211 4.56 9.37 -5.33
N PHE A 212 4.40 8.17 -4.78
CA PHE A 212 5.50 7.25 -4.52
C PHE A 212 6.28 6.90 -5.79
N MET A 213 5.57 6.56 -6.86
CA MET A 213 6.19 6.25 -8.15
C MET A 213 6.93 7.46 -8.73
N GLN A 214 6.41 8.67 -8.55
CA GLN A 214 6.98 9.89 -9.09
C GLN A 214 8.18 10.41 -8.28
N VAL A 215 8.07 10.40 -6.94
CA VAL A 215 9.12 10.86 -6.01
C VAL A 215 10.40 10.04 -6.16
N TYR A 216 10.26 8.75 -6.43
CA TYR A 216 11.37 7.80 -6.60
C TYR A 216 11.58 7.38 -8.05
N LYS A 217 11.27 8.25 -9.02
CA LYS A 217 11.40 7.93 -10.47
C LYS A 217 12.78 7.50 -10.93
N ASP A 218 13.81 7.88 -10.18
CA ASP A 218 15.22 7.59 -10.38
C ASP A 218 15.72 6.33 -9.63
N MET A 219 14.84 5.64 -8.90
CA MET A 219 15.15 4.42 -8.16
C MET A 219 14.17 3.29 -8.48
N PRO A 220 14.60 2.02 -8.38
CA PRO A 220 13.67 0.90 -8.48
C PRO A 220 12.73 0.89 -7.27
N ARG A 221 11.47 0.52 -7.49
CA ARG A 221 10.40 0.63 -6.49
C ARG A 221 9.64 -0.68 -6.33
N PHE A 222 9.32 -1.03 -5.10
CA PHE A 222 8.37 -2.09 -4.77
C PHE A 222 7.28 -1.47 -3.91
N LEU A 223 6.02 -1.54 -4.36
CA LEU A 223 4.89 -1.16 -3.52
C LEU A 223 3.84 -2.25 -3.46
N LEU A 224 3.21 -2.35 -2.29
CA LEU A 224 2.00 -3.11 -2.08
C LEU A 224 0.99 -2.24 -1.33
N MET A 225 -0.09 -1.91 -2.02
CA MET A 225 -1.20 -1.10 -1.52
C MET A 225 -2.46 -1.96 -1.56
N HIS A 226 -2.99 -2.33 -0.39
CA HIS A 226 -4.18 -3.15 -0.27
C HIS A 226 -5.35 -2.39 0.37
N GLN A 227 -6.49 -2.36 -0.30
CA GLN A 227 -7.70 -1.66 0.11
C GLN A 227 -8.72 -2.62 0.72
N TYR A 228 -9.30 -2.22 1.85
CA TYR A 228 -10.36 -2.91 2.58
C TYR A 228 -11.65 -2.10 2.59
N ARG A 229 -11.56 -0.78 2.74
CA ARG A 229 -12.67 0.04 3.24
C ARG A 229 -13.89 0.08 2.32
N LEU A 230 -13.70 -0.05 1.01
CA LEU A 230 -14.79 0.03 0.04
C LEU A 230 -15.39 -1.33 -0.34
N SER A 231 -14.79 -2.45 0.08
CA SER A 231 -15.19 -3.78 -0.40
C SER A 231 -15.37 -4.83 0.68
N HIS A 232 -14.81 -4.64 1.89
CA HIS A 232 -14.86 -5.65 2.96
C HIS A 232 -16.29 -5.93 3.46
N ASP A 233 -17.07 -4.88 3.75
CA ASP A 233 -18.42 -5.02 4.34
C ASP A 233 -19.57 -4.89 3.31
N ASP A 234 -19.33 -4.21 2.19
CA ASP A 234 -20.30 -4.01 1.11
C ASP A 234 -19.63 -4.09 -0.26
N ILE A 235 -19.91 -5.17 -0.99
CA ILE A 235 -19.38 -5.41 -2.33
C ILE A 235 -19.86 -4.41 -3.39
N ASN A 236 -20.90 -3.63 -3.11
CA ASN A 236 -21.41 -2.61 -4.04
C ASN A 236 -20.72 -1.26 -3.81
N LEU A 237 -20.22 -1.00 -2.59
CA LEU A 237 -19.61 0.28 -2.27
C LEU A 237 -18.35 0.53 -3.11
N VAL A 238 -17.64 -0.52 -3.53
CA VAL A 238 -16.46 -0.41 -4.40
C VAL A 238 -16.75 0.22 -5.77
N GLU A 239 -18.01 0.25 -6.24
CA GLU A 239 -18.34 0.89 -7.52
C GLU A 239 -18.01 2.39 -7.53
N VAL A 240 -17.95 3.04 -6.36
CA VAL A 240 -17.64 4.48 -6.25
C VAL A 240 -16.24 4.84 -6.72
N GLU A 241 -15.30 3.88 -6.74
CA GLU A 241 -13.93 4.12 -7.17
C GLU A 241 -13.65 3.72 -8.62
N ASP A 242 -14.61 3.14 -9.36
CA ASP A 242 -14.36 2.65 -10.73
C ASP A 242 -13.85 3.73 -11.68
N GLU A 243 -14.45 4.92 -11.63
CA GLU A 243 -14.04 6.03 -12.49
C GLU A 243 -12.69 6.61 -12.07
N ASP A 244 -12.47 6.75 -10.77
CA ASP A 244 -11.22 7.28 -10.22
C ASP A 244 -10.04 6.31 -10.44
N LEU A 245 -10.26 5.01 -10.29
CA LEU A 245 -9.28 3.97 -10.57
C LEU A 245 -8.95 3.93 -12.07
N ALA A 246 -9.95 3.92 -12.94
CA ALA A 246 -9.75 3.94 -14.39
C ALA A 246 -8.97 5.19 -14.84
N SER A 247 -9.32 6.38 -14.32
CA SER A 247 -8.59 7.62 -14.63
C SER A 247 -7.15 7.55 -14.13
N THR A 248 -6.94 7.07 -12.91
CA THR A 248 -5.61 6.90 -12.31
C THR A 248 -4.75 5.99 -13.19
N LEU A 249 -5.25 4.81 -13.57
CA LEU A 249 -4.51 3.87 -14.42
C LEU A 249 -4.17 4.47 -15.80
N LEU A 250 -5.11 5.20 -16.42
CA LEU A 250 -4.87 5.89 -17.69
C LEU A 250 -3.82 7.00 -17.56
N GLU A 251 -3.87 7.77 -16.49
CA GLU A 251 -2.89 8.83 -16.23
C GLU A 251 -1.50 8.26 -16.00
N MET A 252 -1.38 7.23 -15.16
CA MET A 252 -0.13 6.51 -14.92
C MET A 252 0.47 5.92 -16.21
N HIS A 253 -0.39 5.41 -17.09
CA HIS A 253 0.04 4.93 -18.41
C HIS A 253 0.57 6.08 -19.27
N ARG A 254 -0.19 7.17 -19.41
CA ARG A 254 0.19 8.32 -20.23
C ARG A 254 1.45 9.03 -19.75
N SER A 255 1.65 9.10 -18.43
CA SER A 255 2.83 9.73 -17.82
C SER A 255 4.07 8.85 -17.82
N GLY A 256 3.97 7.60 -18.26
CA GLY A 256 5.07 6.66 -18.25
C GLY A 256 5.39 6.09 -16.86
N GLU A 257 4.51 6.27 -15.87
CA GLU A 257 4.66 5.63 -14.55
C GLU A 257 4.61 4.10 -14.67
N PHE A 258 3.90 3.57 -15.68
CA PHE A 258 3.95 2.16 -16.08
C PHE A 258 5.00 1.85 -17.16
N PHE A 259 5.52 2.84 -17.87
CA PHE A 259 6.50 2.65 -18.94
C PHE A 259 7.91 2.90 -18.44
N HIS A 260 8.50 1.85 -17.88
CA HIS A 260 9.91 1.48 -17.87
C HIS A 260 10.03 0.41 -16.81
N TYR A 261 10.12 -0.82 -17.27
CA TYR A 261 10.32 -2.00 -16.45
C TYR A 261 9.27 -2.08 -15.30
N ASN A 262 8.04 -2.51 -15.54
CA ASN A 262 7.04 -2.68 -14.47
C ASN A 262 6.35 -4.05 -14.54
N ALA A 263 6.28 -4.73 -13.40
CA ALA A 263 5.31 -5.80 -13.16
C ALA A 263 4.17 -5.22 -12.32
N VAL A 264 3.05 -4.92 -12.97
CA VAL A 264 1.82 -4.48 -12.30
C VAL A 264 0.98 -5.72 -12.04
N ARG A 265 0.72 -6.02 -10.76
CA ARG A 265 -0.15 -7.13 -10.37
C ARG A 265 -1.33 -6.59 -9.58
N LEU A 266 -2.51 -6.71 -10.17
CA LEU A 266 -3.76 -6.55 -9.44
C LEU A 266 -4.11 -7.87 -8.78
N VAL A 267 -4.29 -7.84 -7.47
CA VAL A 267 -4.77 -9.01 -6.72
C VAL A 267 -6.20 -8.72 -6.31
N CYS A 268 -7.13 -9.43 -6.93
CA CYS A 268 -8.53 -9.51 -6.52
C CYS A 268 -8.69 -10.86 -5.84
#